data_AF-A0AA88V1M4-F1
#
_entry.id   AF-A0AA88V1M4-F1
#
_cell.length_a   1.000
_cell.length_b   1.000
_cell.length_c   1.000
_cell.angle_alpha   90.00
_cell.angle_beta   90.00
_cell.angle_gamma   90.00
#
_symmetry.space_group_name_H-M   'P 1'
#
loop_
_entity.id
_entity.type
_entity.pdbx_description
1 polymer ?
#
loop_
_entity_poly.entity_id
_entity_poly.type
_entity_poly.pdbx_seq_one_letter_code
_entity_poly.pdbx_strand_id
1 'polypeptide(L)'
;MGQGHFPKHALAAMGVHQSPLIECPSIYELMGCLDFKWQHIPRLQLWREHQDRDGKSTTMLESYCPEETVSILTQALSSNKVNYDGLEIPLPFNVEILKWAKETRRVLSSAKLPPHVKFYNIYGTSFETPHSVCYGSEHAPIKDLHELPFFRANYLYVDGDGTVPVESAKADGLNAEARVGVPGEHRGILCTHHTFRVLKHWLRADHDPYYNPVNDYVILPTMFEIERHQEKGLEVTSLKEEWEIIAVDRDDLDNMAGGKPLVSSISVAHVGDDQSSNEEAHATVTVHPQSEGKQHVELNAVRVSAGA
;
A
#
# COMPACT_ATOMS: atom_id res chain seq x y z
N MET A 1 5.24 20.73 8.26
CA MET A 1 5.99 20.02 9.33
C MET A 1 5.56 18.57 9.29
N GLY A 2 6.37 17.70 8.67
CA GLY A 2 6.12 16.26 8.63
C GLY A 2 6.45 15.59 9.96
N GLN A 3 5.63 14.63 10.35
CA GLN A 3 5.75 13.80 11.56
C GLN A 3 6.25 12.43 11.13
N GLY A 4 7.51 12.07 11.42
CA GLY A 4 8.08 10.79 10.99
C GLY A 4 7.27 9.60 11.47
N HIS A 5 7.25 8.48 10.77
CA HIS A 5 6.60 7.21 11.03
C HIS A 5 7.54 6.14 10.42
N PHE A 6 7.50 4.90 10.89
CA PHE A 6 8.34 3.82 10.35
C PHE A 6 7.50 2.83 9.56
N PRO A 7 8.10 2.06 8.62
CA PRO A 7 7.39 0.99 7.93
C PRO A 7 6.80 0.02 8.95
N LYS A 8 5.49 -0.21 8.88
CA LYS A 8 4.75 -1.09 9.78
C LYS A 8 4.33 -2.32 8.98
N HIS A 9 4.41 -3.50 9.59
CA HIS A 9 3.91 -4.69 8.92
C HIS A 9 2.38 -4.75 9.01
N ALA A 10 1.71 -5.34 8.03
CA ALA A 10 0.27 -5.54 8.10
C ALA A 10 -0.10 -6.58 9.17
N LEU A 11 -1.40 -6.72 9.47
CA LEU A 11 -1.93 -7.76 10.37
C LEU A 11 -1.47 -9.17 9.99
N ALA A 12 -1.11 -9.41 8.73
CA ALA A 12 -0.61 -10.70 8.28
C ALA A 12 0.73 -11.12 8.95
N ALA A 13 1.59 -10.17 9.31
CA ALA A 13 2.78 -10.46 10.11
C ALA A 13 2.44 -10.88 11.55
N MET A 14 1.19 -10.63 11.98
CA MET A 14 0.63 -11.08 13.25
C MET A 14 -0.08 -12.45 13.12
N GLY A 15 0.14 -13.16 12.01
CA GLY A 15 -0.36 -14.52 11.84
C GLY A 15 0.07 -15.40 13.01
N VAL A 16 -0.90 -16.07 13.63
CA VAL A 16 -0.72 -16.88 14.85
C VAL A 16 0.29 -18.02 14.66
N HIS A 17 0.62 -18.34 13.40
CA HIS A 17 1.67 -19.28 12.99
C HIS A 17 3.10 -18.87 13.36
N GLN A 18 3.36 -17.64 13.83
CA GLN A 18 4.68 -17.21 14.34
C GLN A 18 4.77 -17.24 15.88
N SER A 19 4.11 -18.22 16.51
CA SER A 19 4.04 -18.42 17.99
C SER A 19 5.38 -18.45 18.77
N PRO A 20 6.55 -18.92 18.27
CA PRO A 20 7.75 -18.98 19.11
C PRO A 20 8.38 -17.61 19.45
N LEU A 21 7.84 -16.50 18.94
CA LEU A 21 8.40 -15.16 19.15
C LEU A 21 7.44 -14.20 19.91
N ILE A 22 6.40 -14.73 20.56
CA ILE A 22 5.35 -13.96 21.24
C ILE A 22 5.89 -13.06 22.37
N GLU A 23 7.12 -13.23 22.88
CA GLU A 23 7.72 -12.29 23.84
C GLU A 23 8.81 -11.39 23.26
N CYS A 24 9.07 -11.44 21.96
CA CYS A 24 10.06 -10.57 21.33
C CYS A 24 9.52 -9.14 21.16
N PRO A 25 10.09 -8.12 21.82
CA PRO A 25 9.59 -6.75 21.72
C PRO A 25 9.54 -6.22 20.29
N SER A 26 10.49 -6.61 19.45
CA SER A 26 10.56 -6.20 18.05
C SER A 26 9.32 -6.62 17.25
N ILE A 27 8.70 -7.77 17.56
CA ILE A 27 7.46 -8.17 16.89
C ILE A 27 6.36 -7.18 17.22
N TYR A 28 6.18 -6.83 18.49
CA TYR A 28 5.14 -5.89 18.90
C TYR A 28 5.35 -4.49 18.34
N GLU A 29 6.59 -4.05 18.19
CA GLU A 29 6.93 -2.76 17.58
C GLU A 29 6.61 -2.74 16.09
N LEU A 30 6.89 -3.85 15.40
CA LEU A 30 6.68 -4.05 13.96
C LEU A 30 5.24 -4.43 13.60
N MET A 31 4.41 -4.83 14.57
CA MET A 31 2.96 -5.01 14.37
C MET A 31 2.32 -3.79 13.73
N GLY A 32 1.28 -4.03 12.95
CA GLY A 32 0.47 -2.98 12.32
C GLY A 32 0.07 -1.92 13.35
N CYS A 33 0.42 -0.67 13.06
CA CYS A 33 0.13 0.41 13.98
C CYS A 33 -1.38 0.61 14.08
N LEU A 34 -1.90 0.45 15.29
CA LEU A 34 -3.32 0.61 15.62
C LEU A 34 -3.82 2.03 15.31
N ASP A 35 -2.98 3.03 15.50
CA ASP A 35 -3.34 4.43 15.29
C ASP A 35 -3.08 4.92 13.84
N PHE A 36 -2.65 4.03 12.93
CA PHE A 36 -2.39 4.40 11.53
C PHE A 36 -3.67 4.37 10.70
N LYS A 37 -3.89 5.41 9.90
CA LYS A 37 -5.04 5.52 9.00
C LYS A 37 -4.74 4.84 7.68
N TRP A 38 -5.04 3.56 7.61
CA TRP A 38 -4.94 2.79 6.37
C TRP A 38 -6.02 3.21 5.37
N GLN A 39 -5.65 3.36 4.10
CA GLN A 39 -6.57 3.49 2.96
C GLN A 39 -7.47 2.26 2.88
N HIS A 40 -6.87 1.08 3.05
CA HIS A 40 -7.58 -0.18 3.21
C HIS A 40 -7.27 -0.74 4.59
N ILE A 41 -8.24 -0.71 5.51
CA ILE A 41 -8.01 -1.17 6.89
C ILE A 41 -7.79 -2.69 6.88
N PRO A 42 -6.61 -3.17 7.32
CA PRO A 42 -6.36 -4.60 7.45
C PRO A 42 -7.29 -5.22 8.49
N ARG A 43 -7.76 -6.44 8.22
CA ARG A 43 -8.75 -7.15 9.04
C ARG A 43 -8.26 -8.52 9.46
N LEU A 44 -8.61 -8.92 10.68
CA LEU A 44 -8.62 -10.31 11.10
C LEU A 44 -10.04 -10.86 10.87
N GLN A 45 -10.15 -11.89 10.04
CA GLN A 45 -11.42 -12.53 9.72
C GLN A 45 -11.46 -13.94 10.29
N LEU A 46 -12.54 -14.32 10.95
CA LEU A 46 -12.70 -15.63 11.56
C LEU A 46 -14.05 -16.23 11.13
N TRP A 47 -14.02 -17.42 10.56
CA TRP A 47 -15.23 -18.23 10.47
C TRP A 47 -15.53 -18.84 11.83
N ARG A 48 -16.63 -18.44 12.45
CA ARG A 48 -17.00 -18.82 13.83
C ARG A 48 -18.32 -19.56 13.84
N GLU A 49 -18.39 -20.60 14.67
CA GLU A 49 -19.62 -21.36 14.92
C GLU A 49 -20.31 -20.78 16.15
N HIS A 50 -21.58 -20.43 16.00
CA HIS A 50 -22.45 -19.98 17.08
C HIS A 50 -23.57 -20.99 17.28
N GLN A 51 -23.92 -21.27 18.52
CA GLN A 51 -25.14 -22.02 18.83
C GLN A 51 -26.24 -21.02 19.20
N ASP A 52 -27.37 -21.12 18.53
CA ASP A 52 -28.56 -20.37 18.92
C ASP A 52 -29.23 -20.99 20.17
N ARG A 53 -30.25 -20.31 20.70
CA ARG A 53 -31.00 -20.78 21.88
C ARG A 53 -31.74 -22.11 21.64
N ASP A 54 -31.95 -22.46 20.38
CA ASP A 54 -32.64 -23.66 19.95
C ASP A 54 -31.66 -24.83 19.67
N GLY A 55 -30.35 -24.61 19.89
CA GLY A 55 -29.30 -25.60 19.69
C GLY A 55 -28.86 -25.78 18.23
N LYS A 56 -29.35 -24.96 17.31
CA LYS A 56 -28.92 -24.97 15.92
C LYS A 56 -27.62 -24.17 15.77
N SER A 57 -26.64 -24.81 15.14
CA SER A 57 -25.34 -24.18 14.88
C SER A 57 -25.43 -23.34 13.60
N THR A 58 -24.99 -22.08 13.69
CA THR A 58 -24.83 -21.18 12.56
C THR A 58 -23.37 -20.79 12.41
N THR A 59 -22.87 -20.85 11.19
CA THR A 59 -21.50 -20.43 10.86
C THR A 59 -21.54 -19.01 10.30
N MET A 60 -20.73 -18.11 10.86
CA MET A 60 -20.67 -16.72 10.43
C MET A 60 -19.22 -16.25 10.28
N LEU A 61 -18.97 -15.42 9.28
CA LEU A 61 -17.69 -14.73 9.11
C LEU A 61 -17.68 -13.46 9.94
N GLU A 62 -16.87 -13.44 10.98
CA GLU A 62 -16.60 -12.26 11.80
C GLU A 62 -15.37 -11.53 11.25
N SER A 63 -15.37 -10.20 11.33
CA SER A 63 -14.30 -9.35 10.82
C SER A 63 -13.93 -8.28 11.84
N TYR A 64 -12.69 -8.31 12.29
CA TYR A 64 -12.15 -7.50 13.37
C TYR A 64 -11.16 -6.47 12.83
N CYS A 65 -11.25 -5.23 13.29
CA CYS A 65 -10.23 -4.21 13.01
C CYS A 65 -8.94 -4.48 13.82
N PRO A 66 -7.83 -3.75 13.55
CA PRO A 66 -6.57 -3.96 14.27
C PRO A 66 -6.70 -3.83 15.79
N GLU A 67 -7.53 -2.90 16.26
CA GLU A 67 -7.74 -2.63 17.70
C GLU A 67 -8.48 -3.80 18.37
N GLU A 68 -9.54 -4.30 17.74
CA GLU A 68 -10.31 -5.46 18.20
C GLU A 68 -9.49 -6.75 18.15
N THR A 69 -8.54 -6.86 17.21
CA THR A 69 -7.67 -8.04 17.09
C THR A 69 -6.86 -8.31 18.35
N VAL A 70 -6.52 -7.27 19.12
CA VAL A 70 -5.77 -7.43 20.37
C VAL A 70 -6.52 -8.30 21.38
N SER A 71 -7.84 -8.13 21.52
CA SER A 71 -8.63 -8.94 22.47
C SER A 71 -8.72 -10.39 22.02
N ILE A 72 -8.90 -10.61 20.71
CA ILE A 72 -8.95 -11.93 20.11
C ILE A 72 -7.62 -12.68 20.29
N LEU A 73 -6.48 -12.04 20.00
CA LEU A 73 -5.17 -12.64 20.20
C LEU A 73 -4.86 -12.91 21.68
N THR A 74 -5.25 -11.99 22.56
CA THR A 74 -5.10 -12.17 24.01
C THR A 74 -5.84 -13.41 24.49
N GLN A 75 -7.07 -13.61 24.04
CA GLN A 75 -7.86 -14.78 24.40
C GLN A 75 -7.28 -16.06 23.76
N ALA A 76 -7.08 -16.05 22.45
CA ALA A 76 -6.60 -17.22 21.70
C ALA A 76 -5.28 -17.77 22.25
N LEU A 77 -4.35 -16.88 22.63
CA LEU A 77 -3.02 -17.23 23.12
C LEU A 77 -2.91 -17.33 24.64
N SER A 78 -3.97 -17.13 25.41
CA SER A 78 -3.88 -17.09 26.88
C SER A 78 -3.45 -18.42 27.52
N SER A 79 -3.64 -19.55 26.85
CA SER A 79 -3.17 -20.89 27.25
C SER A 79 -1.95 -21.36 26.47
N ASN A 80 -1.35 -20.50 25.64
CA ASN A 80 -0.22 -20.86 24.78
C ASN A 80 1.01 -21.24 25.62
N LYS A 81 1.66 -22.35 25.24
CA LYS A 81 2.83 -22.91 25.91
C LYS A 81 3.81 -23.44 24.88
N VAL A 82 5.10 -23.34 25.19
CA VAL A 82 6.17 -23.97 24.42
C VAL A 82 6.86 -25.01 25.28
N ASN A 83 7.14 -26.18 24.70
CA ASN A 83 7.93 -27.21 25.36
C ASN A 83 9.41 -26.96 25.09
N TYR A 84 10.19 -26.73 26.15
CA TYR A 84 11.64 -26.62 26.10
C TYR A 84 12.25 -27.56 27.13
N ASP A 85 13.02 -28.55 26.67
CA ASP A 85 13.67 -29.56 27.53
C ASP A 85 12.68 -30.29 28.47
N GLY A 86 11.47 -30.59 27.97
CA GLY A 86 10.41 -31.24 28.75
C GLY A 86 9.66 -30.31 29.72
N LEU A 87 10.07 -29.05 29.85
CA LEU A 87 9.35 -28.02 30.61
C LEU A 87 8.35 -27.30 29.72
N GLU A 88 7.11 -27.19 30.18
CA GLU A 88 6.10 -26.33 29.55
C GLU A 88 6.26 -24.89 30.04
N ILE A 89 6.70 -24.00 29.16
CA ILE A 89 6.85 -22.58 29.44
C ILE A 89 5.62 -21.85 28.88
N PRO A 90 4.81 -21.17 29.72
CA PRO A 90 3.70 -20.36 29.23
C PRO A 90 4.23 -19.15 28.46
N LEU A 91 3.71 -18.93 27.25
CA LEU A 91 4.07 -17.78 26.40
C LEU A 91 2.79 -17.15 25.83
N PRO A 92 1.97 -16.51 26.67
CA PRO A 92 0.75 -15.86 26.23
C PRO A 92 1.06 -14.54 25.49
N PHE A 93 0.06 -14.01 24.80
CA PHE A 93 0.15 -12.68 24.22
C PHE A 93 0.42 -11.62 25.30
N ASN A 94 1.50 -10.86 25.14
CA ASN A 94 2.01 -9.97 26.17
C ASN A 94 1.53 -8.52 25.95
N VAL A 95 0.45 -8.16 26.65
CA VAL A 95 -0.17 -6.83 26.57
C VAL A 95 0.75 -5.72 27.11
N GLU A 96 1.64 -6.01 28.06
CA GLU A 96 2.59 -5.02 28.58
C GLU A 96 3.65 -4.66 27.52
N ILE A 97 4.17 -5.64 26.78
CA ILE A 97 5.07 -5.38 25.65
C ILE A 97 4.34 -4.61 24.55
N LEU A 98 3.09 -4.95 24.25
CA LEU A 98 2.27 -4.19 23.29
C LEU A 98 2.12 -2.72 23.69
N LYS A 99 1.93 -2.46 24.99
CA LYS A 99 1.85 -1.10 25.54
C LYS A 99 3.16 -0.34 25.38
N TRP A 100 4.31 -0.99 25.63
CA TRP A 100 5.62 -0.40 25.36
C TRP A 100 5.82 -0.11 23.88
N ALA A 101 5.48 -1.05 23.00
CA ALA A 101 5.54 -0.85 21.57
C ALA A 101 4.66 0.31 21.07
N LYS A 102 3.48 0.50 21.69
CA LYS A 102 2.63 1.67 21.42
C LYS A 102 3.35 2.98 21.77
N GLU A 103 4.03 3.02 22.91
CA GLU A 103 4.80 4.19 23.33
C GLU A 103 6.02 4.42 22.42
N THR A 104 6.75 3.37 22.02
CA THR A 104 7.81 3.46 21.01
C THR A 104 7.27 4.09 19.73
N ARG A 105 6.16 3.58 19.19
CA ARG A 105 5.52 4.13 17.99
C ARG A 105 5.09 5.58 18.16
N ARG A 106 4.61 5.98 19.34
CA ARG A 106 4.25 7.37 19.64
C ARG A 106 5.46 8.31 19.65
N VAL A 107 6.58 7.85 20.20
CA VAL A 107 7.83 8.63 20.18
C VAL A 107 8.34 8.76 18.75
N LEU A 108 8.40 7.64 18.02
CA LEU A 108 8.82 7.62 16.61
C LEU A 108 7.88 8.47 15.73
N SER A 109 6.56 8.44 15.99
CA SER A 109 5.58 9.21 15.23
C SER A 109 5.80 10.73 15.35
N SER A 110 6.39 11.16 16.47
CA SER A 110 6.69 12.57 16.75
C SER A 110 8.08 13.01 16.32
N ALA A 111 8.92 12.07 15.87
CA ALA A 111 10.30 12.34 15.50
C ALA A 111 10.38 13.24 14.27
N LYS A 112 11.35 14.15 14.28
CA LYS A 112 11.64 15.08 13.18
C LYS A 112 13.11 15.00 12.84
N LEU A 113 13.41 15.02 11.56
CA LEU A 113 14.78 15.16 11.10
C LEU A 113 15.25 16.61 11.24
N PRO A 114 16.54 16.85 11.56
CA PRO A 114 17.11 18.18 11.52
C PRO A 114 16.98 18.79 10.11
N PRO A 115 16.81 20.13 9.98
CA PRO A 115 16.55 20.78 8.68
C PRO A 115 17.60 20.54 7.59
N HIS A 116 18.83 20.21 7.98
CA HIS A 116 19.95 19.98 7.07
C HIS A 116 20.15 18.50 6.70
N VAL A 117 19.35 17.60 7.27
CA VAL A 117 19.39 16.17 6.96
C VAL A 117 18.35 15.87 5.90
N LYS A 118 18.84 15.42 4.75
CA LYS A 118 18.01 14.95 3.65
C LYS A 118 17.57 13.51 3.90
N PHE A 119 16.29 13.24 3.71
CA PHE A 119 15.73 11.89 3.82
C PHE A 119 15.45 11.32 2.43
N TYR A 120 15.77 10.06 2.23
CA TYR A 120 15.51 9.33 1.01
C TYR A 120 14.93 7.97 1.37
N ASN A 121 13.92 7.51 0.62
CA ASN A 121 13.23 6.25 0.89
C ASN A 121 13.28 5.35 -0.35
N ILE A 122 13.80 4.13 -0.20
CA ILE A 122 13.70 3.07 -1.20
C ILE A 122 12.85 1.98 -0.59
N TYR A 123 11.79 1.57 -1.28
CA TYR A 123 10.87 0.53 -0.82
C TYR A 123 10.58 -0.47 -1.93
N GLY A 124 10.24 -1.71 -1.57
CA GLY A 124 9.90 -2.73 -2.55
C GLY A 124 8.44 -2.65 -3.02
N THR A 125 8.22 -3.06 -4.27
CA THR A 125 6.90 -3.09 -4.91
C THR A 125 6.73 -4.35 -5.75
N SER A 126 5.52 -4.53 -6.32
CA SER A 126 5.21 -5.53 -7.34
C SER A 126 5.24 -6.97 -6.85
N PHE A 127 5.06 -7.19 -5.54
CA PHE A 127 4.88 -8.50 -4.93
C PHE A 127 3.61 -8.56 -4.09
N GLU A 128 2.90 -9.68 -4.18
CA GLU A 128 1.75 -9.97 -3.33
C GLU A 128 2.18 -9.98 -1.86
N THR A 129 1.72 -8.98 -1.13
CA THR A 129 2.10 -8.77 0.27
C THR A 129 0.89 -8.97 1.16
N PRO A 130 0.95 -9.90 2.12
CA PRO A 130 -0.24 -10.23 2.88
C PRO A 130 -0.63 -9.06 3.79
N HIS A 131 -1.92 -8.76 3.81
CA HIS A 131 -2.51 -7.54 4.37
C HIS A 131 -3.55 -7.84 5.44
N SER A 132 -4.56 -8.62 5.06
CA SER A 132 -5.60 -9.15 5.96
C SER A 132 -5.46 -10.66 6.05
N VAL A 133 -5.97 -11.24 7.13
CA VAL A 133 -5.88 -12.69 7.36
C VAL A 133 -7.23 -13.25 7.75
N CYS A 134 -7.56 -14.43 7.22
CA CYS A 134 -8.78 -15.16 7.47
C CYS A 134 -8.47 -16.57 7.98
N TYR A 135 -9.11 -16.99 9.07
CA TYR A 135 -8.98 -18.33 9.63
C TYR A 135 -10.32 -19.08 9.60
N GLY A 136 -10.23 -20.40 9.41
CA GLY A 136 -11.39 -21.28 9.26
C GLY A 136 -12.05 -21.19 7.89
N SER A 137 -13.15 -21.90 7.73
CA SER A 137 -14.04 -21.84 6.56
C SER A 137 -15.49 -22.10 6.97
N GLU A 138 -16.43 -21.91 6.05
CA GLU A 138 -17.85 -22.24 6.30
C GLU A 138 -18.04 -23.70 6.72
N HIS A 139 -17.23 -24.62 6.17
CA HIS A 139 -17.30 -26.06 6.46
C HIS A 139 -16.40 -26.49 7.63
N ALA A 140 -15.48 -25.65 8.07
CA ALA A 140 -14.58 -25.89 9.20
C ALA A 140 -14.42 -24.59 10.01
N PRO A 141 -15.48 -24.17 10.73
CA PRO A 141 -15.44 -22.97 11.55
C PRO A 141 -14.65 -23.21 12.86
N ILE A 142 -14.18 -22.11 13.45
CA ILE A 142 -13.48 -22.07 14.72
C ILE A 142 -14.51 -22.08 15.84
N LYS A 143 -14.49 -23.13 16.67
CA LYS A 143 -15.41 -23.26 17.81
C LYS A 143 -14.84 -22.57 19.03
N ASP A 144 -13.58 -22.85 19.34
CA ASP A 144 -12.83 -22.23 20.43
C ASP A 144 -11.68 -21.37 19.86
N LEU A 145 -11.51 -20.16 20.39
CA LEU A 145 -10.41 -19.29 20.01
C LEU A 145 -9.04 -19.87 20.39
N HIS A 146 -8.97 -20.78 21.37
CA HIS A 146 -7.75 -21.53 21.66
C HIS A 146 -7.30 -22.44 20.53
N GLU A 147 -8.19 -22.77 19.59
CA GLU A 147 -7.85 -23.56 18.41
C GLU A 147 -7.20 -22.72 17.32
N LEU A 148 -7.36 -21.39 17.36
CA LEU A 148 -6.89 -20.45 16.35
C LEU A 148 -5.42 -20.65 15.93
N PRO A 149 -4.45 -20.90 16.84
CA PRO A 149 -3.06 -21.16 16.45
C PRO A 149 -2.87 -22.38 15.55
N PHE A 150 -3.80 -23.34 15.56
CA PHE A 150 -3.72 -24.57 14.78
C PHE A 150 -4.43 -24.48 13.42
N PHE A 151 -5.21 -23.42 13.19
CA PHE A 151 -5.89 -23.20 11.90
C PHE A 151 -4.94 -22.61 10.87
N ARG A 152 -4.94 -23.15 9.64
CA ARG A 152 -4.20 -22.56 8.52
C ARG A 152 -4.79 -21.17 8.19
N ALA A 153 -3.91 -20.19 8.10
CA ALA A 153 -4.25 -18.83 7.67
C ALA A 153 -4.45 -18.74 6.15
N ASN A 154 -5.48 -18.01 5.73
CA ASN A 154 -5.67 -17.55 4.36
C ASN A 154 -5.44 -16.04 4.32
N TYR A 155 -4.60 -15.56 3.42
CA TYR A 155 -4.23 -14.15 3.37
C TYR A 155 -4.91 -13.45 2.19
N LEU A 156 -5.29 -12.19 2.41
CA LEU A 156 -5.63 -11.25 1.35
C LEU A 156 -4.41 -10.37 1.11
N TYR A 157 -4.04 -10.19 -0.15
CA TYR A 157 -2.79 -9.55 -0.53
C TYR A 157 -3.03 -8.15 -1.11
N VAL A 158 -2.04 -7.28 -0.93
CA VAL A 158 -1.93 -5.96 -1.55
C VAL A 158 -0.52 -5.81 -2.15
N ASP A 159 -0.29 -4.74 -2.90
CA ASP A 159 1.04 -4.45 -3.44
C ASP A 159 2.06 -4.13 -2.33
N GLY A 160 3.29 -4.61 -2.50
CA GLY A 160 4.40 -4.46 -1.57
C GLY A 160 5.60 -5.28 -2.01
N ASP A 161 6.44 -5.67 -1.05
CA ASP A 161 7.67 -6.42 -1.27
C ASP A 161 7.59 -7.89 -0.81
N GLY A 162 6.37 -8.40 -0.62
CA GLY A 162 6.08 -9.72 -0.06
C GLY A 162 6.10 -9.75 1.48
N THR A 163 6.51 -8.67 2.15
CA THR A 163 6.52 -8.57 3.62
C THR A 163 5.90 -7.27 4.16
N VAL A 164 6.21 -6.13 3.54
CA VAL A 164 5.76 -4.79 3.92
C VAL A 164 4.90 -4.21 2.78
N PRO A 165 3.63 -3.84 3.04
CA PRO A 165 2.80 -3.19 2.03
C PRO A 165 3.39 -1.85 1.59
N VAL A 166 3.20 -1.48 0.31
CA VAL A 166 3.65 -0.18 -0.22
C VAL A 166 3.11 0.99 0.60
N GLU A 167 1.84 0.92 1.00
CA GLU A 167 1.21 1.95 1.82
C GLU A 167 2.00 2.20 3.11
N SER A 168 2.45 1.12 3.77
CA SER A 168 3.20 1.26 5.00
C SER A 168 4.63 1.71 4.78
N ALA A 169 5.27 1.25 3.71
CA ALA A 169 6.63 1.66 3.37
C ALA A 169 6.72 3.16 3.03
N LYS A 170 5.64 3.74 2.49
CA LYS A 170 5.52 5.18 2.21
C LYS A 170 5.00 5.98 3.40
N ALA A 171 4.42 5.34 4.40
CA ALA A 171 3.93 5.96 5.62
C ALA A 171 5.09 6.32 6.56
N ASP A 172 6.18 6.87 6.02
CA ASP A 172 7.35 7.27 6.80
C ASP A 172 7.19 8.64 7.46
N GLY A 173 6.19 9.43 7.05
CA GLY A 173 5.83 10.72 7.64
C GLY A 173 6.94 11.80 7.65
N LEU A 174 8.10 11.51 7.08
CA LEU A 174 9.24 12.41 6.94
C LEU A 174 9.11 13.21 5.64
N ASN A 175 9.82 14.32 5.56
CA ASN A 175 9.93 15.07 4.32
C ASN A 175 11.04 14.46 3.46
N ALA A 176 10.69 13.46 2.64
CA ALA A 176 11.64 12.81 1.75
C ALA A 176 11.99 13.72 0.56
N GLU A 177 13.25 13.78 0.21
CA GLU A 177 13.72 14.36 -1.05
C GLU A 177 13.30 13.50 -2.24
N ALA A 178 13.29 12.17 -2.05
CA ALA A 178 12.79 11.21 -3.02
C ALA A 178 12.29 9.94 -2.35
N ARG A 179 11.27 9.33 -2.96
CA ARG A 179 10.78 7.99 -2.65
C ARG A 179 10.79 7.16 -3.94
N VAL A 180 11.42 6.00 -3.93
CA VAL A 180 11.56 5.14 -5.11
C VAL A 180 11.06 3.74 -4.78
N GLY A 181 10.05 3.30 -5.52
CA GLY A 181 9.55 1.93 -5.49
C GLY A 181 10.38 1.05 -6.42
N VAL A 182 10.93 -0.04 -5.89
CA VAL A 182 11.77 -0.98 -6.63
C VAL A 182 11.06 -2.33 -6.70
N PRO A 183 10.72 -2.84 -7.90
CA PRO A 183 10.16 -4.17 -8.01
C PRO A 183 11.10 -5.22 -7.42
N GLY A 184 10.66 -5.94 -6.40
CA GLY A 184 11.51 -6.91 -5.71
C GLY A 184 10.97 -7.38 -4.36
N GLU A 185 11.39 -8.58 -3.97
CA GLU A 185 11.11 -9.11 -2.64
C GLU A 185 11.87 -8.33 -1.55
N HIS A 186 11.35 -8.35 -0.32
CA HIS A 186 11.81 -7.57 0.83
C HIS A 186 13.33 -7.60 1.07
N ARG A 187 13.97 -8.76 0.87
CA ARG A 187 15.43 -8.90 0.97
C ARG A 187 16.13 -8.69 -0.36
N GLY A 188 15.47 -9.06 -1.45
CA GLY A 188 15.99 -8.99 -2.81
C GLY A 188 16.22 -7.56 -3.27
N ILE A 189 15.45 -6.58 -2.79
CA ILE A 189 15.68 -5.16 -3.12
C ILE A 189 17.11 -4.68 -2.81
N LEU A 190 17.77 -5.26 -1.81
CA LEU A 190 19.16 -4.94 -1.45
C LEU A 190 20.19 -5.44 -2.47
N CYS A 191 19.81 -6.43 -3.28
CA CYS A 191 20.67 -7.07 -4.27
C CYS A 191 20.35 -6.61 -5.70
N THR A 192 19.34 -5.77 -5.91
CA THR A 192 18.97 -5.34 -7.27
C THR A 192 19.94 -4.31 -7.81
N HIS A 193 20.32 -4.46 -9.08
CA HIS A 193 21.11 -3.45 -9.78
C HIS A 193 20.43 -2.07 -9.74
N HIS A 194 19.10 -2.02 -9.84
CA HIS A 194 18.33 -0.78 -9.78
C HIS A 194 18.53 -0.04 -8.44
N THR A 195 18.44 -0.71 -7.28
CA THR A 195 18.73 -0.08 -5.98
C THR A 195 20.15 0.48 -5.93
N PHE A 196 21.15 -0.25 -6.44
CA PHE A 196 22.53 0.27 -6.50
C PHE A 196 22.67 1.49 -7.42
N ARG A 197 21.93 1.56 -8.54
CA ARG A 197 21.91 2.73 -9.42
C ARG A 197 21.34 3.96 -8.72
N VAL A 198 20.20 3.81 -8.04
CA VAL A 198 19.57 4.87 -7.26
C VAL A 198 20.51 5.38 -6.16
N LEU A 199 21.16 4.47 -5.42
CA LEU A 199 22.11 4.83 -4.38
C LEU A 199 23.34 5.56 -4.93
N LYS A 200 23.94 5.07 -6.03
CA LYS A 200 25.07 5.75 -6.69
C LYS A 200 24.71 7.16 -7.12
N HIS A 201 23.50 7.35 -7.67
CA HIS A 201 22.99 8.65 -8.07
C HIS A 201 22.86 9.60 -6.87
N TRP A 202 22.18 9.18 -5.81
CA TRP A 202 21.99 10.01 -4.60
C TRP A 202 23.30 10.34 -3.89
N LEU A 203 24.25 9.40 -3.88
CA LEU A 203 25.58 9.61 -3.28
C LEU A 203 26.56 10.36 -4.19
N ARG A 204 26.20 10.62 -5.46
CA ARG A 204 27.09 11.22 -6.48
C ARG A 204 28.41 10.45 -6.64
N ALA A 205 28.35 9.13 -6.43
CA ALA A 205 29.54 8.29 -6.37
C ALA A 205 30.06 7.87 -7.75
N ASP A 206 29.22 7.95 -8.79
CA ASP A 206 29.58 7.54 -10.15
C ASP A 206 28.57 8.10 -11.18
N HIS A 207 28.99 8.27 -12.44
CA HIS A 207 28.08 8.57 -13.55
C HIS A 207 27.63 7.24 -14.17
N ASP A 208 26.49 6.70 -13.73
CA ASP A 208 25.92 5.51 -14.35
C ASP A 208 25.14 5.90 -15.62
N PRO A 209 25.61 5.51 -16.83
CA PRO A 209 24.94 5.86 -18.08
C PRO A 209 23.60 5.14 -18.27
N TYR A 210 23.29 4.14 -17.46
CA TYR A 210 22.04 3.37 -17.49
C TYR A 210 21.03 3.80 -16.42
N TYR A 211 21.37 4.80 -15.59
CA TYR A 211 20.42 5.41 -14.66
C TYR A 211 19.62 6.50 -15.37
N ASN A 212 18.30 6.32 -15.46
CA ASN A 212 17.40 7.36 -15.96
C ASN A 212 16.48 7.83 -14.83
N PRO A 213 16.76 9.00 -14.22
CA PRO A 213 15.94 9.52 -13.13
C PRO A 213 14.46 9.61 -13.52
N VAL A 214 14.14 9.99 -14.77
CA VAL A 214 12.76 10.19 -15.22
C VAL A 214 11.94 8.90 -15.22
N ASN A 215 12.56 7.76 -15.54
CA ASN A 215 11.87 6.46 -15.54
C ASN A 215 11.79 5.84 -14.14
N ASP A 216 12.75 6.18 -13.27
CA ASP A 216 12.86 5.62 -11.91
C ASP A 216 12.10 6.46 -10.86
N TYR A 217 11.64 7.67 -11.20
CA TYR A 217 10.81 8.51 -10.33
C TYR A 217 9.33 8.12 -10.40
N VAL A 218 8.84 7.39 -9.40
CA VAL A 218 7.42 7.39 -9.01
C VAL A 218 7.26 8.31 -7.81
N ILE A 219 7.22 9.63 -8.04
CA ILE A 219 6.75 10.57 -7.00
C ILE A 219 5.22 10.52 -7.03
N LEU A 220 4.63 9.57 -6.29
CA LEU A 220 3.24 9.68 -5.90
C LEU A 220 3.19 10.43 -4.55
N PRO A 221 2.74 11.70 -4.52
CA PRO A 221 2.59 12.42 -3.26
C PRO A 221 1.73 11.62 -2.29
N THR A 222 2.08 11.67 -1.01
CA THR A 222 1.27 11.09 0.05
C THR A 222 -0.07 11.82 0.15
N MET A 223 -1.14 11.16 0.60
CA MET A 223 -2.44 11.83 0.85
C MET A 223 -2.29 13.08 1.71
N PHE A 224 -1.33 13.09 2.64
CA PHE A 224 -1.01 14.22 3.50
C PHE A 224 -0.38 15.41 2.76
N GLU A 225 0.38 15.16 1.69
CA GLU A 225 0.92 16.20 0.80
C GLU A 225 -0.16 16.74 -0.15
N ILE A 226 -1.16 15.93 -0.50
CA ILE A 226 -2.35 16.35 -1.24
C ILE A 226 -3.24 17.29 -0.39
N GLU A 227 -3.27 17.10 0.93
CA GLU A 227 -4.16 17.85 1.84
C GLU A 227 -3.64 19.23 2.29
N ARG A 228 -2.48 19.72 1.82
CA ARG A 228 -1.92 20.97 2.37
C ARG A 228 -1.37 21.98 1.37
N HIS A 229 -2.23 22.53 0.52
CA HIS A 229 -1.94 23.78 -0.19
C HIS A 229 -3.16 24.73 -0.20
N GLN A 230 -3.24 25.58 0.83
CA GLN A 230 -3.88 26.89 0.72
C GLN A 230 -2.79 27.95 0.80
N GLU A 231 -2.52 28.62 -0.32
CA GLU A 231 -2.32 30.08 -0.37
C GLU A 231 -2.08 30.52 -1.83
N LYS A 232 -2.91 31.48 -2.27
CA LYS A 232 -2.92 32.19 -3.56
C LYS A 232 -3.59 31.47 -4.75
N GLY A 233 -4.87 31.16 -4.56
CA GLY A 233 -5.88 31.44 -5.60
C GLY A 233 -6.12 30.40 -6.68
N LEU A 234 -5.66 29.16 -6.54
CA LEU A 234 -6.09 28.07 -7.41
C LEU A 234 -6.37 26.81 -6.57
N GLU A 235 -7.62 26.37 -6.61
CA GLU A 235 -8.12 25.19 -5.90
C GLU A 235 -8.16 24.04 -6.91
N VAL A 236 -7.35 22.99 -6.72
CA VAL A 236 -7.45 21.75 -7.50
C VAL A 236 -7.29 20.57 -6.55
N THR A 237 -8.36 19.80 -6.36
CA THR A 237 -8.32 18.48 -5.72
C THR A 237 -9.30 17.55 -6.42
N SER A 238 -8.80 16.46 -7.00
CA SER A 238 -9.50 15.17 -7.12
C SER A 238 -8.58 14.16 -7.82
N LEU A 239 -8.20 13.09 -7.11
CA LEU A 239 -7.67 11.86 -7.72
C LEU A 239 -8.81 10.85 -7.74
N LYS A 240 -9.67 11.01 -8.72
CA LYS A 240 -10.45 9.94 -9.34
C LYS A 240 -10.37 10.22 -10.83
N GLU A 241 -10.04 9.20 -11.62
CA GLU A 241 -9.86 9.28 -13.07
C GLU A 241 -11.05 10.00 -13.74
N GLU A 242 -10.93 11.31 -13.95
CA GLU A 242 -11.81 12.16 -14.76
C GLU A 242 -11.20 13.57 -14.72
N TRP A 243 -10.66 14.04 -15.84
CA TRP A 243 -10.12 15.40 -15.94
C TRP A 243 -11.29 16.38 -16.20
N GLU A 244 -11.61 17.26 -15.24
CA GLU A 244 -12.39 18.49 -15.50
C GLU A 244 -11.41 19.66 -15.70
N ILE A 245 -11.34 20.21 -16.91
CA ILE A 245 -10.64 21.48 -17.18
C ILE A 245 -11.68 22.60 -17.12
N ILE A 246 -11.63 23.43 -16.08
CA ILE A 246 -12.41 24.68 -16.04
C ILE A 246 -11.52 25.80 -16.58
N ALA A 247 -11.85 26.31 -17.77
CA ALA A 247 -11.28 27.56 -18.27
C ALA A 247 -12.03 28.73 -17.62
N VAL A 248 -11.29 29.71 -17.08
CA VAL A 248 -11.87 30.99 -16.67
C VAL A 248 -11.56 32.04 -17.74
N ASP A 249 -12.65 32.38 -18.43
CA ASP A 249 -12.95 33.48 -19.37
C ASP A 249 -11.83 34.40 -19.89
N ARG A 250 -11.80 34.49 -21.23
CA ARG A 250 -12.00 35.77 -21.93
C ARG A 250 -12.72 35.54 -23.26
N ASP A 251 -13.92 36.11 -23.33
CA ASP A 251 -14.62 36.65 -24.50
C ASP A 251 -14.45 35.89 -25.83
N ASP A 252 -15.38 34.97 -26.09
CA ASP A 252 -16.11 34.85 -27.37
C ASP A 252 -17.03 33.61 -27.30
N LEU A 253 -18.13 33.75 -26.55
CA LEU A 253 -19.29 32.85 -26.66
C LEU A 253 -20.15 33.36 -27.81
N ASP A 254 -20.05 32.73 -28.98
CA ASP A 254 -21.24 32.35 -29.75
C ASP A 254 -20.89 31.45 -30.94
N ASN A 255 -21.68 30.38 -31.07
CA ASN A 255 -21.69 29.36 -32.13
C ASN A 255 -20.78 28.14 -31.95
N MET A 256 -21.23 27.17 -31.15
CA MET A 256 -21.23 25.76 -31.59
C MET A 256 -22.12 24.84 -30.73
N ALA A 257 -23.36 25.24 -30.47
CA ALA A 257 -24.38 24.30 -30.00
C ALA A 257 -24.92 23.48 -31.21
N GLY A 258 -24.25 22.37 -31.54
CA GLY A 258 -24.75 21.41 -32.55
C GLY A 258 -23.71 20.61 -33.36
N GLY A 259 -22.42 20.63 -33.00
CA GLY A 259 -21.37 19.93 -33.74
C GLY A 259 -21.24 18.44 -33.41
N LYS A 260 -20.92 17.61 -34.41
CA LYS A 260 -20.50 16.20 -34.23
C LYS A 260 -19.20 16.13 -33.38
N PRO A 261 -18.95 15.02 -32.66
CA PRO A 261 -17.72 14.88 -31.87
C PRO A 261 -16.46 15.10 -32.71
N LEU A 262 -15.53 15.91 -32.21
CA LEU A 262 -14.25 16.15 -32.86
C LEU A 262 -13.26 15.09 -32.40
N VAL A 263 -12.77 14.27 -33.33
CA VAL A 263 -11.82 13.19 -33.06
C VAL A 263 -10.45 13.58 -33.60
N SER A 264 -9.43 13.57 -32.75
CA SER A 264 -8.03 13.78 -33.14
C SER A 264 -7.20 12.57 -32.72
N SER A 265 -6.38 12.05 -33.62
CA SER A 265 -5.51 10.90 -33.38
C SER A 265 -4.05 11.31 -33.48
N ILE A 266 -3.24 10.83 -32.53
CA ILE A 266 -1.78 10.94 -32.60
C ILE A 266 -1.18 9.54 -32.68
N SER A 267 -0.30 9.34 -33.66
CA SER A 267 0.40 8.08 -33.90
C SER A 267 1.90 8.34 -33.79
N VAL A 268 2.59 7.52 -33.01
CA VAL A 268 4.04 7.58 -32.84
C VAL A 268 4.61 6.22 -33.20
N ALA A 269 5.48 6.20 -34.22
CA ALA A 269 6.19 5.02 -34.65
C ALA A 269 7.68 5.15 -34.27
N HIS A 270 8.24 4.11 -33.67
CA HIS A 270 9.66 3.99 -33.40
C HIS A 270 10.25 2.89 -34.28
N VAL A 271 11.28 3.23 -35.06
CA VAL A 271 12.05 2.27 -35.87
C VAL A 271 13.34 1.97 -35.10
N GLY A 272 13.51 0.74 -34.64
CA GLY A 272 14.76 0.30 -34.00
C GLY A 272 15.92 0.22 -34.99
N ASP A 273 17.16 0.28 -34.49
CA ASP A 273 18.39 0.20 -35.32
C ASP A 273 18.54 -1.15 -36.07
N ASP A 274 17.82 -2.18 -35.66
CA ASP A 274 17.63 -3.42 -36.42
C ASP A 274 16.36 -3.30 -37.27
N GLN A 275 16.50 -3.39 -38.61
CA GLN A 275 15.42 -3.19 -39.61
C GLN A 275 14.23 -4.17 -39.53
N SER A 276 14.07 -4.93 -38.45
CA SER A 276 13.03 -5.95 -38.28
C SER A 276 11.96 -5.65 -37.23
N SER A 277 12.11 -4.64 -36.36
CA SER A 277 11.08 -4.32 -35.35
C SER A 277 10.54 -2.90 -35.48
N ASN A 278 9.29 -2.79 -35.94
CA ASN A 278 8.50 -1.56 -35.87
C ASN A 278 7.57 -1.64 -34.66
N GLU A 279 7.69 -0.67 -33.76
CA GLU A 279 6.76 -0.47 -32.65
C GLU A 279 5.92 0.77 -32.95
N GLU A 280 4.60 0.61 -32.94
CA GLU A 280 3.67 1.71 -33.18
C GLU A 280 2.68 1.82 -32.02
N ALA A 281 2.51 3.05 -31.53
CA ALA A 281 1.54 3.41 -30.50
C ALA A 281 0.54 4.42 -31.05
N HIS A 282 -0.75 4.14 -30.84
CA HIS A 282 -1.86 4.99 -31.28
C HIS A 282 -2.67 5.47 -30.08
N ALA A 283 -2.96 6.78 -30.04
CA ALA A 283 -3.90 7.36 -29.09
C ALA A 283 -4.94 8.20 -29.83
N THR A 284 -6.20 8.05 -29.45
CA THR A 284 -7.30 8.82 -30.02
C THR A 284 -8.01 9.61 -28.92
N VAL A 285 -8.17 10.91 -29.17
CA VAL A 285 -8.91 11.85 -28.33
C VAL A 285 -10.22 12.18 -29.02
N THR A 286 -11.34 11.94 -28.36
CA THR A 286 -12.68 12.33 -28.83
C THR A 286 -13.25 13.41 -27.92
N VAL A 287 -13.56 14.56 -28.50
CA VAL A 287 -14.14 15.70 -27.78
C VAL A 287 -15.63 15.77 -28.14
N HIS A 288 -16.50 15.58 -27.17
CA HIS A 288 -17.95 15.64 -27.36
C HIS A 288 -18.47 17.08 -27.27
N PRO A 289 -19.57 17.43 -27.97
CA PRO A 289 -20.20 18.74 -27.82
C PRO A 289 -20.71 18.95 -26.38
N GLN A 290 -20.60 20.19 -25.91
CA GLN A 290 -20.87 20.58 -24.53
C GLN A 290 -22.35 20.35 -24.15
N SER A 291 -22.60 19.70 -23.01
CA SER A 291 -23.94 19.54 -22.44
C SER A 291 -23.96 20.01 -20.98
N GLU A 292 -24.94 20.83 -20.62
CA GLU A 292 -25.12 21.35 -19.25
C GLU A 292 -23.87 22.07 -18.68
N GLY A 293 -23.16 22.80 -19.54
CA GLY A 293 -21.96 23.56 -19.18
C GLY A 293 -20.70 22.71 -19.00
N LYS A 294 -20.79 21.38 -19.10
CA LYS A 294 -19.67 20.45 -18.95
C LYS A 294 -19.16 19.98 -20.31
N GLN A 295 -17.84 20.03 -20.49
CA GLN A 295 -17.15 19.55 -21.68
C GLN A 295 -16.66 18.12 -21.43
N HIS A 296 -17.17 17.15 -22.17
CA HIS A 296 -16.78 15.75 -22.04
C HIS A 296 -15.71 15.38 -23.07
N VAL A 297 -14.56 14.89 -22.59
CA VAL A 297 -13.43 14.46 -23.42
C VAL A 297 -13.10 13.01 -23.09
N GLU A 298 -13.15 12.16 -24.11
CA GLU A 298 -12.83 10.73 -24.01
C GLU A 298 -11.43 10.48 -24.60
N LEU A 299 -10.56 9.82 -23.85
CA LEU A 299 -9.24 9.39 -24.30
C LEU A 299 -9.20 7.87 -24.37
N ASN A 300 -9.12 7.33 -25.58
CA ASN A 300 -8.93 5.90 -25.80
C ASN A 300 -7.48 5.64 -26.20
N ALA A 301 -6.67 5.17 -25.23
CA ALA A 301 -5.33 4.67 -25.48
C ALA A 301 -5.42 3.17 -25.76
N VAL A 302 -5.20 2.75 -27.02
CA VAL A 302 -5.23 1.33 -27.37
C VAL A 302 -4.12 0.97 -28.35
N ARG A 303 -3.37 -0.05 -27.93
CA ARG A 303 -2.45 -0.91 -28.68
C ARG A 303 -1.02 -0.40 -28.88
N VAL A 304 -0.10 -1.10 -28.23
CA VAL A 304 1.30 -1.25 -28.66
C VAL A 304 1.36 -2.56 -29.43
N SER A 305 1.70 -2.49 -30.71
CA SER A 305 2.00 -3.68 -31.52
C SER A 305 3.49 -3.71 -31.81
N ALA A 306 4.17 -4.73 -31.30
CA ALA A 306 5.53 -5.08 -31.68
C ALA A 306 5.46 -6.13 -32.80
N GLY A 307 6.03 -5.83 -33.96
CA GLY A 307 6.29 -6.84 -34.99
C GLY A 307 7.41 -7.78 -34.52
N ALA A 308 7.22 -9.09 -34.68
CA ALA A 308 8.26 -10.11 -34.48
C ALA A 308 9.19 -10.20 -35.69
#